data_AF-A0A1L9VYM6-F1
#
_entry.id   AF-A0A1L9VYM6-F1
#
_cell.length_a   1.000
_cell.length_b   1.000
_cell.length_c   1.000
_cell.angle_alpha   90.00
_cell.angle_beta   90.00
_cell.angle_gamma   90.00
#
_symmetry.space_group_name_H-M   'P 1'
#
loop_
_entity.id
_entity.type
_entity.pdbx_description
1 polymer ?
#
loop_
_entity_poly.entity_id
_entity_poly.type
_entity_poly.pdbx_seq_one_letter_code
_entity_poly.pdbx_strand_id
1 'polypeptide(L)'
;MSTLLYILTTITSPTLTPKTYNTWYDTVHIPELLSIPGGPNAAYRYKSTNHENQKWHFLTLYPLNDIAFTRDPAIRERISSHHPVLPEGKSIWELVVLEGRDYVAVNVGDGKGLKGGKKWVVTMEVDGGEEGVEGLLNGEDGEYGRYRIHRAPTAITGVDTPEIPVPMELVIYELDKEEDIERLISTLHKTSESLQINIQCSSWESI
;
A
#
# COMPACT_ATOMS: atom_id res chain seq x y z
N MET A 1 15.11 7.78 -9.42
CA MET A 1 14.99 6.76 -8.36
C MET A 1 13.51 6.60 -8.09
N SER A 2 13.00 5.38 -8.05
CA SER A 2 11.57 5.15 -7.77
C SER A 2 11.30 5.42 -6.29
N THR A 3 10.31 6.24 -5.98
CA THR A 3 9.91 6.53 -4.60
C THR A 3 8.45 6.14 -4.38
N LEU A 4 8.13 5.78 -3.14
CA LEU A 4 6.83 5.27 -2.75
C LEU A 4 6.44 5.91 -1.42
N LEU A 5 5.28 6.56 -1.40
CA LEU A 5 4.61 6.94 -0.18
C LEU A 5 3.58 5.87 0.19
N TYR A 6 3.72 5.35 1.39
CA TYR A 6 2.92 4.26 1.93
C TYR A 6 2.09 4.81 3.09
N ILE A 7 0.76 4.73 2.97
CA ILE A 7 -0.17 5.31 3.94
C ILE A 7 -1.05 4.21 4.51
N LEU A 8 -0.86 3.91 5.80
CA LEU A 8 -1.76 3.07 6.57
C LEU A 8 -2.85 3.93 7.20
N THR A 9 -4.09 3.43 7.20
CA THR A 9 -5.23 4.13 7.77
C THR A 9 -6.04 3.26 8.70
N THR A 10 -6.35 3.81 9.86
CA THR A 10 -7.35 3.28 10.80
C THR A 10 -8.49 4.28 10.91
N ILE A 11 -9.71 3.82 10.68
CA ILE A 11 -10.89 4.61 11.05
C ILE A 11 -11.06 4.48 12.56
N THR A 12 -11.00 5.60 13.28
CA THR A 12 -11.13 5.64 14.73
C THR A 12 -12.48 6.17 15.18
N SER A 13 -13.15 6.96 14.33
CA SER A 13 -14.48 7.48 14.65
C SER A 13 -15.58 6.43 14.37
N PRO A 14 -16.52 6.20 15.32
CA PRO A 14 -17.68 5.34 15.06
C PRO A 14 -18.66 5.96 14.05
N THR A 15 -18.54 7.26 13.76
CA THR A 15 -19.46 7.98 12.86
C THR A 15 -19.00 7.94 11.40
N LEU A 16 -17.75 7.51 11.14
CA LEU A 16 -17.21 7.34 9.80
C LEU A 16 -17.29 5.87 9.39
N THR A 17 -18.13 5.54 8.42
CA THR A 17 -18.17 4.17 7.89
C THR A 17 -17.05 3.94 6.86
N PRO A 18 -16.56 2.69 6.69
CA PRO A 18 -15.67 2.31 5.57
C PRO A 18 -16.16 2.78 4.20
N LYS A 19 -17.48 2.71 3.95
CA LYS A 19 -18.10 3.14 2.69
C LYS A 19 -17.99 4.65 2.50
N THR A 20 -18.30 5.42 3.54
CA THR A 20 -18.20 6.88 3.52
C THR A 20 -16.75 7.33 3.34
N TYR A 21 -15.82 6.71 4.08
CA TYR A 21 -14.38 6.94 3.93
C TYR A 21 -13.92 6.69 2.49
N ASN A 22 -14.26 5.53 1.92
CA ASN A 22 -13.88 5.20 0.55
C ASN A 22 -14.49 6.16 -0.47
N THR A 23 -15.72 6.63 -0.24
CA THR A 23 -16.35 7.61 -1.13
C THR A 23 -15.57 8.93 -1.12
N TRP A 24 -15.28 9.49 0.06
CA TRP A 24 -14.45 10.69 0.17
C TRP A 24 -13.08 10.51 -0.48
N TYR A 25 -12.43 9.39 -0.19
CA TYR A 25 -11.06 9.14 -0.64
C TYR A 25 -10.98 9.06 -2.18
N ASP A 26 -11.95 8.41 -2.83
CA ASP A 26 -11.94 8.19 -4.27
C ASP A 26 -12.47 9.38 -5.06
N THR A 27 -13.46 10.12 -4.53
CA THR A 27 -14.10 11.21 -5.28
C THR A 27 -13.55 12.59 -4.93
N VAL A 28 -12.77 12.71 -3.86
CA VAL A 28 -12.24 14.00 -3.38
C VAL A 28 -10.72 13.91 -3.22
N HIS A 29 -10.24 13.08 -2.29
CA HIS A 29 -8.84 13.12 -1.86
C HIS A 29 -7.85 12.72 -2.97
N ILE A 30 -8.07 11.57 -3.63
CA ILE A 30 -7.20 11.12 -4.72
C ILE A 30 -7.21 12.09 -5.90
N PRO A 31 -8.37 12.52 -6.44
CA PRO A 31 -8.40 13.50 -7.52
C PRO A 31 -7.64 14.78 -7.19
N GLU A 32 -7.79 15.32 -5.97
CA GLU A 32 -7.04 16.50 -5.53
C GLU A 32 -5.54 16.22 -5.48
N LEU A 33 -5.11 15.12 -4.86
CA LEU A 33 -3.70 14.79 -4.72
C LEU A 33 -3.00 14.57 -6.08
N LEU A 34 -3.64 13.86 -7.00
CA LEU A 34 -3.13 13.63 -8.37
C LEU A 34 -3.08 14.92 -9.22
N SER A 35 -3.89 15.92 -8.88
CA SER A 35 -3.88 17.21 -9.59
C SER A 35 -2.73 18.13 -9.19
N ILE A 36 -2.03 17.83 -8.08
CA ILE A 36 -0.94 18.67 -7.58
C ILE A 36 0.30 18.48 -8.47
N PRO A 37 0.84 19.57 -9.05
CA PRO A 37 2.09 19.48 -9.82
C PRO A 37 3.23 18.90 -8.96
N GLY A 38 3.91 17.88 -9.49
CA GLY A 38 4.96 17.15 -8.77
C GLY A 38 4.43 16.07 -7.81
N GLY A 39 3.11 15.89 -7.73
CA GLY A 39 2.46 14.83 -6.95
C GLY A 39 2.53 13.45 -7.58
N PRO A 40 1.87 12.46 -6.95
CA PRO A 40 1.82 11.11 -7.47
C PRO A 40 1.08 11.03 -8.79
N ASN A 41 1.51 10.11 -9.66
CA ASN A 41 0.85 9.84 -10.93
C ASN A 41 -0.25 8.76 -10.82
N ALA A 42 -0.25 8.02 -9.72
CA ALA A 42 -1.19 6.93 -9.46
C ALA A 42 -1.41 6.76 -7.97
N ALA A 43 -2.53 6.12 -7.63
CA ALA A 43 -2.87 5.72 -6.27
C ALA A 43 -3.43 4.29 -6.31
N TYR A 44 -2.86 3.41 -5.50
CA TYR A 44 -3.33 2.02 -5.35
C TYR A 44 -3.88 1.84 -3.94
N ARG A 45 -5.11 1.33 -3.84
CA ARG A 45 -5.81 1.23 -2.56
C ARG A 45 -6.16 -0.20 -2.24
N TYR A 46 -5.90 -0.57 -1.00
CA TYR A 46 -6.14 -1.91 -0.48
C TYR A 46 -6.87 -1.84 0.85
N LYS A 47 -7.69 -2.86 1.11
CA LYS A 47 -8.36 -3.07 2.39
C LYS A 47 -7.68 -4.23 3.09
N SER A 48 -7.40 -4.10 4.39
CA SER A 48 -6.87 -5.22 5.17
C SER A 48 -7.89 -6.37 5.19
N THR A 49 -7.39 -7.59 4.96
CA THR A 49 -8.13 -8.84 5.16
C THR A 49 -7.58 -9.64 6.34
N ASN A 50 -6.48 -9.17 6.95
CA ASN A 50 -5.93 -9.82 8.12
C ASN A 50 -6.83 -9.53 9.33
N HIS A 51 -7.56 -10.56 9.78
CA HIS A 51 -8.43 -10.50 10.97
C HIS A 51 -7.64 -10.30 12.27
N GLU A 52 -6.37 -10.68 12.30
CA GLU A 52 -5.46 -10.52 13.44
C GLU A 52 -4.85 -9.10 13.45
N ASN A 53 -4.55 -8.55 12.27
CA ASN A 53 -4.12 -7.15 12.13
C ASN A 53 -5.34 -6.21 12.11
N GLN A 54 -5.91 -6.02 13.29
CA GLN A 54 -7.02 -5.08 13.52
C GLN A 54 -6.58 -3.61 13.51
N LYS A 55 -5.27 -3.35 13.55
CA LYS A 55 -4.76 -1.99 13.66
C LYS A 55 -5.02 -1.20 12.38
N TRP A 56 -4.70 -1.76 11.21
CA TRP A 56 -4.75 -1.04 9.94
C TRP A 56 -5.91 -1.52 9.07
N HIS A 57 -6.89 -0.64 8.82
CA HIS A 57 -8.07 -0.98 8.02
C HIS A 57 -7.79 -0.87 6.52
N PHE A 58 -6.98 0.10 6.11
CA PHE A 58 -6.66 0.39 4.72
C PHE A 58 -5.18 0.68 4.52
N LEU A 59 -4.72 0.41 3.31
CA LEU A 59 -3.42 0.80 2.78
C LEU A 59 -3.62 1.59 1.49
N THR A 60 -2.89 2.68 1.34
CA THR A 60 -2.76 3.38 0.06
C THR A 60 -1.28 3.53 -0.31
N LEU A 61 -0.97 3.20 -1.57
CA LEU A 61 0.36 3.29 -2.16
C LEU A 61 0.35 4.39 -3.22
N TYR A 62 1.27 5.33 -3.10
CA TYR A 62 1.47 6.43 -4.03
C TYR A 62 2.89 6.37 -4.60
N PRO A 63 3.09 5.90 -5.84
CA PRO A 63 4.35 6.07 -6.52
C PRO A 63 4.61 7.56 -6.75
N LEU A 64 5.80 8.00 -6.38
CA LEU A 64 6.23 9.37 -6.48
C LEU A 64 7.45 9.47 -7.40
N ASN A 65 7.61 10.65 -8.01
CA ASN A 65 8.83 10.98 -8.76
C ASN A 65 9.94 11.50 -7.84
N ASP A 66 9.54 12.16 -6.74
CA ASP A 66 10.43 12.73 -5.74
C ASP A 66 9.79 12.61 -4.35
N ILE A 67 10.51 12.03 -3.40
CA ILE A 67 10.03 11.87 -2.02
C ILE A 67 9.95 13.22 -1.29
N ALA A 68 10.66 14.25 -1.76
CA ALA A 68 10.54 15.59 -1.19
C ALA A 68 9.10 16.13 -1.25
N PHE A 69 8.27 15.62 -2.16
CA PHE A 69 6.84 15.88 -2.20
C PHE A 69 6.19 15.62 -0.83
N THR A 70 6.47 14.51 -0.14
CA THR A 70 5.77 14.16 1.12
C THR A 70 6.04 15.14 2.26
N ARG A 71 7.10 15.95 2.13
CA ARG A 71 7.59 16.87 3.16
C ARG A 71 7.16 18.31 2.93
N ASP A 72 6.58 18.63 1.77
CA ASP A 72 6.11 19.97 1.48
C ASP A 72 4.83 20.25 2.29
N PRO A 73 4.86 21.15 3.29
CA PRO A 73 3.69 21.46 4.10
C PRO A 73 2.55 22.05 3.26
N ALA A 74 2.85 22.68 2.13
CA ALA A 74 1.85 23.30 1.24
C ALA A 74 0.91 22.26 0.61
N ILE A 75 1.30 20.98 0.55
CA ILE A 75 0.43 19.93 0.01
C ILE A 75 -0.77 19.69 0.94
N ARG A 76 -0.58 19.76 2.26
CA ARG A 76 -1.67 19.57 3.22
C ARG A 76 -2.74 20.65 3.09
N GLU A 77 -2.36 21.84 2.65
CA GLU A 77 -3.27 22.96 2.40
C GLU A 77 -4.05 22.82 1.08
N ARG A 78 -3.53 22.02 0.13
CA ARG A 78 -4.16 21.79 -1.18
C ARG A 78 -5.16 20.64 -1.19
N ILE A 79 -5.17 19.82 -0.15
CA ILE A 79 -6.09 18.69 -0.01
C ILE A 79 -7.25 19.05 0.93
N SER A 80 -8.47 18.78 0.50
CA SER A 80 -9.69 19.07 1.25
C SER A 80 -9.82 18.13 2.43
N SER A 81 -9.47 18.63 3.61
CA SER A 81 -9.67 17.92 4.87
C SER A 81 -11.14 17.87 5.31
N HIS A 82 -11.97 18.78 4.80
CA HIS A 82 -13.41 18.86 5.08
C HIS A 82 -14.20 18.66 3.79
N HIS A 83 -15.31 17.93 3.85
CA HIS A 83 -16.20 17.75 2.70
C HIS A 83 -17.60 17.34 3.18
N PRO A 84 -18.71 17.73 2.50
CA PRO A 84 -20.08 17.36 2.90
C PRO A 84 -20.35 15.85 3.01
N VAL A 85 -19.51 15.02 2.39
CA VAL A 85 -19.60 13.55 2.50
C VAL A 85 -19.09 13.03 3.85
N LEU A 86 -18.26 13.81 4.55
CA LEU A 86 -17.72 13.46 5.85
C LEU A 86 -18.77 13.74 6.94
N PRO A 87 -18.90 12.86 7.95
CA PRO A 87 -19.90 13.00 8.98
C PRO A 87 -19.67 14.26 9.83
N GLU A 88 -20.77 14.87 10.26
CA GLU A 88 -20.78 15.93 11.27
C GLU A 88 -19.95 17.18 10.91
N GLY A 89 -19.61 17.37 9.62
CA GLY A 89 -18.74 18.45 9.18
C GLY A 89 -17.31 18.38 9.73
N LYS A 90 -16.92 17.23 10.29
CA LYS A 90 -15.58 17.03 10.87
C LYS A 90 -14.52 16.90 9.79
N SER A 91 -13.31 17.30 10.15
CA SER A 91 -12.13 17.03 9.33
C SER A 91 -11.88 15.52 9.27
N ILE A 92 -11.44 15.02 8.12
CA ILE A 92 -11.00 13.62 8.00
C ILE A 92 -9.90 13.29 9.00
N TRP A 93 -9.04 14.25 9.36
CA TRP A 93 -7.94 14.08 10.31
C TRP A 93 -8.40 13.84 11.75
N GLU A 94 -9.66 14.15 12.07
CA GLU A 94 -10.27 13.83 13.37
C GLU A 94 -10.94 12.44 13.39
N LEU A 95 -11.20 11.87 12.20
CA LEU A 95 -11.98 10.65 12.04
C LEU A 95 -11.12 9.41 11.81
N VAL A 96 -9.84 9.62 11.44
CA VAL A 96 -8.89 8.55 11.14
C VAL A 96 -7.53 8.82 11.79
N VAL A 97 -6.79 7.75 12.04
CA VAL A 97 -5.35 7.80 12.28
C VAL A 97 -4.65 7.39 11.00
N LEU A 98 -3.62 8.14 10.62
CA LEU A 98 -2.75 7.84 9.49
C LEU A 98 -1.33 7.56 9.98
N GLU A 99 -0.69 6.55 9.39
CA GLU A 99 0.74 6.35 9.49
C GLU A 99 1.31 6.39 8.07
N GLY A 100 2.11 7.43 7.81
CA GLY A 100 2.81 7.59 6.54
C GLY A 100 4.24 7.11 6.65
N ARG A 101 4.71 6.41 5.62
CA ARG A 101 6.07 5.93 5.51
C ARG A 101 6.61 6.25 4.12
N ASP A 102 7.82 6.78 4.13
CA ASP A 102 8.53 7.17 2.93
C ASP A 102 9.53 6.08 2.55
N TYR A 103 9.49 5.67 1.29
CA TYR A 103 10.32 4.61 0.76
C TYR A 103 11.04 5.13 -0.51
N VAL A 104 12.39 5.15 -0.53
CA VAL A 104 13.22 5.36 -1.75
C VAL A 104 13.93 4.08 -2.21
N ALA A 105 13.67 3.63 -3.46
CA ALA A 105 14.08 2.31 -3.90
C ALA A 105 15.58 2.31 -4.17
N VAL A 106 16.34 1.55 -3.37
CA VAL A 106 17.79 1.42 -3.54
C VAL A 106 18.12 0.29 -4.52
N ASN A 107 17.30 -0.76 -4.58
CA ASN A 107 17.41 -1.88 -5.53
C ASN A 107 16.02 -2.46 -5.85
N VAL A 108 15.83 -2.97 -7.07
CA VAL A 108 14.60 -3.65 -7.53
C VAL A 108 15.01 -4.91 -8.29
N GLY A 109 14.40 -6.06 -8.00
CA GLY A 109 14.69 -7.33 -8.68
C GLY A 109 13.91 -8.52 -8.11
N ASP A 110 14.20 -9.73 -8.59
CA ASP A 110 13.57 -11.01 -8.17
C ASP A 110 13.96 -11.46 -6.74
N GLY A 111 14.53 -10.55 -5.96
CA GLY A 111 15.00 -10.81 -4.62
C GLY A 111 16.40 -11.44 -4.52
N LYS A 112 17.00 -11.91 -5.62
CA LYS A 112 18.33 -12.54 -5.57
C LYS A 112 19.45 -11.51 -5.53
N GLY A 113 20.41 -11.72 -4.63
CA GLY A 113 21.65 -10.94 -4.57
C GLY A 113 21.43 -9.48 -4.17
N LEU A 114 20.28 -9.16 -3.58
CA LEU A 114 20.03 -7.87 -2.97
C LEU A 114 20.96 -7.70 -1.78
N LYS A 115 21.68 -6.59 -1.74
CA LYS A 115 22.62 -6.28 -0.67
C LYS A 115 22.43 -4.85 -0.21
N GLY A 116 22.46 -4.66 1.11
CA GLY A 116 22.39 -3.35 1.74
C GLY A 116 20.98 -2.78 1.77
N GLY A 117 20.60 -2.25 2.93
CA GLY A 117 19.28 -1.71 3.24
C GLY A 117 19.04 -1.80 4.74
N LYS A 118 18.28 -0.85 5.31
CA LYS A 118 17.90 -0.87 6.73
C LYS A 118 16.56 -1.56 6.94
N LYS A 119 15.67 -1.49 5.96
CA LYS A 119 14.36 -2.12 5.95
C LYS A 119 14.02 -2.58 4.55
N TRP A 120 13.31 -3.69 4.44
CA TRP A 120 12.93 -4.29 3.18
C TRP A 120 11.42 -4.41 3.11
N VAL A 121 10.85 -3.98 1.99
CA VAL A 121 9.44 -4.23 1.68
C VAL A 121 9.41 -5.24 0.56
N VAL A 122 8.72 -6.35 0.80
CA VAL A 122 8.42 -7.36 -0.20
C VAL A 122 6.92 -7.35 -0.43
N THR A 123 6.51 -6.93 -1.61
CA THR A 123 5.13 -7.06 -2.06
C THR A 123 4.97 -8.35 -2.84
N MET A 124 3.83 -9.01 -2.68
CA MET A 124 3.46 -10.17 -3.45
C MET A 124 2.01 -10.06 -3.89
N GLU A 125 1.79 -10.21 -5.19
CA GLU A 125 0.46 -10.38 -5.74
C GLU A 125 0.15 -11.87 -5.84
N VAL A 126 -1.03 -12.24 -5.36
CA VAL A 126 -1.48 -13.63 -5.34
C VAL A 126 -2.79 -13.71 -6.12
N ASP A 127 -2.78 -14.54 -7.15
CA ASP A 127 -3.94 -14.92 -7.94
C ASP A 127 -4.65 -16.11 -7.24
N GLY A 128 -5.98 -16.14 -7.24
CA GLY A 128 -6.77 -17.23 -6.62
C GLY A 128 -7.39 -16.95 -5.24
N GLY A 129 -7.25 -15.74 -4.68
CA GLY A 129 -7.99 -15.33 -3.47
C GLY A 129 -7.51 -15.99 -2.17
N GLU A 130 -8.44 -16.17 -1.23
CA GLU A 130 -8.09 -16.38 0.19
C GLU A 130 -7.34 -17.71 0.46
N GLU A 131 -7.68 -18.76 -0.28
CA GLU A 131 -7.12 -20.11 -0.18
C GLU A 131 -5.67 -20.20 -0.69
N GLY A 132 -5.30 -19.41 -1.70
CA GLY A 132 -3.93 -19.39 -2.26
C GLY A 132 -2.88 -18.79 -1.31
N VAL A 133 -3.33 -17.97 -0.35
CA VAL A 133 -2.46 -17.27 0.60
C VAL A 133 -2.31 -18.01 1.93
N GLU A 134 -3.31 -18.78 2.39
CA GLU A 134 -3.24 -19.49 3.68
C GLU A 134 -2.06 -20.48 3.76
N GLY A 135 -1.67 -21.11 2.65
CA GLY A 135 -0.52 -22.03 2.61
C GLY A 135 0.84 -21.33 2.71
N LEU A 136 0.90 -20.02 2.43
CA LEU A 136 2.13 -19.25 2.31
C LEU A 136 2.62 -18.68 3.65
N LEU A 137 1.70 -18.47 4.60
CA LEU A 137 1.89 -17.60 5.77
C LEU A 137 2.20 -18.34 7.08
N ASN A 138 2.24 -19.68 7.07
CA ASN A 138 2.45 -20.48 8.28
C ASN A 138 3.93 -20.68 8.67
N GLY A 139 4.82 -19.77 8.26
CA GLY A 139 6.26 -19.83 8.55
C GLY A 139 6.76 -18.50 9.15
N GLU A 140 7.43 -18.61 10.29
CA GLU A 140 7.79 -17.53 11.23
C GLU A 140 8.81 -16.47 10.71
N ASP A 141 8.94 -15.40 11.51
CA ASP A 141 9.94 -14.31 11.54
C ASP A 141 9.71 -13.02 10.71
N GLY A 142 8.47 -12.51 10.62
CA GLY A 142 8.24 -11.12 10.18
C GLY A 142 6.85 -10.58 10.55
N GLU A 143 6.73 -9.26 10.77
CA GLU A 143 5.42 -8.61 10.79
C GLU A 143 4.91 -8.53 9.34
N TYR A 144 3.89 -9.33 9.00
CA TYR A 144 3.29 -9.31 7.67
C TYR A 144 1.88 -8.68 7.71
N GLY A 145 1.58 -7.89 6.69
CA GLY A 145 0.25 -7.35 6.42
C GLY A 145 -0.39 -8.06 5.24
N ARG A 146 -1.64 -8.51 5.39
CA ARG A 146 -2.44 -9.06 4.29
C ARG A 146 -3.49 -8.05 3.87
N TYR A 147 -3.45 -7.66 2.61
CA TYR A 147 -4.36 -6.69 2.03
C TYR A 147 -5.00 -7.25 0.76
N ARG A 148 -6.28 -6.93 0.53
CA ARG A 148 -6.97 -7.25 -0.73
C ARG A 148 -7.25 -5.97 -1.50
N ILE A 149 -7.12 -6.04 -2.81
CA ILE A 149 -7.54 -4.94 -3.70
C ILE A 149 -9.05 -4.79 -3.55
N HIS A 150 -9.49 -3.62 -3.08
CA HIS A 150 -10.92 -3.32 -3.00
C HIS A 150 -11.41 -2.61 -4.27
N ARG A 151 -10.53 -1.86 -4.95
CA ARG A 151 -10.81 -1.11 -6.18
C ARG A 151 -9.55 -1.06 -7.04
N ALA A 152 -9.69 -1.33 -8.35
CA ALA A 152 -8.61 -1.17 -9.32
C ALA A 152 -8.11 0.30 -9.32
N PRO A 153 -6.85 0.56 -9.74
CA PRO A 153 -6.33 1.93 -9.79
C PRO A 153 -7.29 2.83 -10.56
N THR A 154 -7.67 3.95 -9.95
CA THR A 154 -8.42 5.01 -10.64
C THR A 154 -7.45 5.67 -11.62
N ALA A 155 -7.27 5.07 -12.80
CA ALA A 155 -6.56 5.71 -13.89
C ALA A 155 -7.37 6.93 -14.32
N ILE A 156 -6.86 8.14 -14.09
CA ILE A 156 -7.41 9.34 -14.71
C ILE A 156 -6.40 9.85 -15.74
N THR A 157 -6.85 9.73 -16.99
CA THR A 157 -6.29 10.19 -18.28
C THR A 157 -5.24 9.31 -18.98
N GLY A 158 -5.72 8.46 -19.89
CA GLY A 158 -5.04 8.20 -21.17
C GLY A 158 -4.26 6.90 -21.32
N VAL A 159 -4.18 6.05 -20.30
CA VAL A 159 -3.58 4.72 -20.42
C VAL A 159 -4.67 3.69 -20.17
N ASP A 160 -4.90 2.81 -21.15
CA ASP A 160 -5.72 1.62 -20.99
C ASP A 160 -5.11 0.76 -19.87
N THR A 161 -5.60 0.93 -18.64
CA THR A 161 -5.31 -0.02 -17.57
C THR A 161 -6.03 -1.32 -17.88
N PRO A 162 -5.34 -2.48 -17.84
CA PRO A 162 -6.00 -3.77 -17.96
C PRO A 162 -7.16 -3.83 -16.96
N GLU A 163 -8.33 -4.30 -17.40
CA GLU A 163 -9.34 -4.81 -16.47
C GLU A 163 -8.63 -5.81 -15.54
N ILE A 164 -8.65 -5.57 -14.23
CA ILE A 164 -8.14 -6.56 -13.27
C ILE A 164 -9.23 -7.62 -13.16
N PRO A 165 -9.11 -8.80 -13.81
CA PRO A 165 -10.24 -9.70 -14.00
C PRO A 165 -10.52 -10.55 -12.75
N VAL A 166 -9.64 -10.50 -11.74
CA VAL A 166 -9.65 -11.37 -10.57
C VAL A 166 -9.24 -10.57 -9.31
N PRO A 167 -9.84 -10.81 -8.12
CA PRO A 167 -9.35 -10.22 -6.89
C PRO A 167 -7.89 -10.63 -6.64
N MET A 168 -6.95 -9.69 -6.78
CA MET A 168 -5.56 -9.92 -6.37
C MET A 168 -5.43 -9.65 -4.86
N GLU A 169 -4.77 -10.57 -4.17
CA GLU A 169 -4.32 -10.33 -2.79
C GLU A 169 -2.90 -9.78 -2.82
N LEU A 170 -2.70 -8.68 -2.10
CA LEU A 170 -1.39 -8.11 -1.85
C LEU A 170 -0.93 -8.52 -0.46
N VAL A 171 0.07 -9.38 -0.39
CA VAL A 171 0.79 -9.68 0.85
C VAL A 171 2.02 -8.78 0.92
N ILE A 172 2.21 -8.12 2.06
CA ILE A 172 3.35 -7.23 2.29
C ILE A 172 4.11 -7.73 3.50
N TYR A 173 5.39 -8.00 3.28
CA TYR A 173 6.35 -8.27 4.34
C TYR A 173 7.22 -7.04 4.54
N GLU A 174 7.32 -6.61 5.79
CA GLU A 174 8.34 -5.68 6.21
C GLU A 174 9.40 -6.42 7.00
N LEU A 175 10.61 -6.45 6.47
CA LEU A 175 11.71 -7.23 7.03
C LEU A 175 12.86 -6.31 7.41
N ASP A 176 13.45 -6.55 8.56
CA ASP A 176 14.57 -5.75 9.06
C ASP A 176 15.93 -6.40 8.75
N LYS A 177 15.98 -7.70 8.40
CA LYS A 177 17.22 -8.43 8.11
C LYS A 177 17.24 -8.99 6.70
N GLU A 178 18.41 -8.90 6.06
CA GLU A 178 18.66 -9.44 4.71
C GLU A 178 18.43 -10.95 4.64
N GLU A 179 18.86 -11.69 5.67
CA GLU A 179 18.69 -13.16 5.77
C GLU A 179 17.21 -13.59 5.75
N ASP A 180 16.31 -12.75 6.30
CA ASP A 180 14.88 -13.04 6.33
C ASP A 180 14.26 -12.98 4.93
N ILE A 181 14.83 -12.17 4.03
CA ILE A 181 14.39 -12.04 2.63
C ILE A 181 14.74 -13.30 1.86
N GLU A 182 15.99 -13.77 1.96
CA GLU A 182 16.43 -14.97 1.26
C GLU A 182 15.62 -16.19 1.73
N ARG A 183 15.36 -16.29 3.04
CA ARG A 183 14.50 -17.33 3.61
C ARG A 183 13.06 -17.22 3.10
N LEU A 184 12.50 -16.02 3.07
CA LEU A 184 11.16 -15.76 2.52
C LEU A 184 11.11 -16.21 1.06
N ILE A 185 11.95 -15.67 0.18
CA ILE A 185 12.00 -16.03 -1.25
C ILE A 185 12.17 -17.54 -1.45
N SER A 186 13.04 -18.19 -0.68
CA SER A 186 13.23 -19.65 -0.73
C SER A 186 11.96 -20.40 -0.38
N THR A 187 11.18 -19.91 0.58
CA THR A 187 9.89 -20.49 1.01
C THR A 187 8.81 -20.28 -0.06
N LEU A 188 8.76 -19.09 -0.65
CA LEU A 188 7.84 -18.73 -1.74
C LEU A 188 8.08 -19.58 -2.99
N HIS A 189 9.33 -19.84 -3.36
CA HIS A 189 9.64 -20.70 -4.51
C HIS A 189 9.29 -22.17 -4.29
N LYS A 190 9.21 -22.64 -3.04
CA LYS A 190 8.87 -24.03 -2.71
C LYS A 190 7.36 -24.31 -2.76
N THR A 191 6.52 -23.27 -2.76
CA THR A 191 5.06 -23.37 -2.65
C THR A 191 4.33 -23.32 -4.01
N SER A 192 5.04 -23.45 -5.13
CA SER A 192 4.46 -23.43 -6.50
C SER A 192 3.29 -24.42 -6.65
N GLU A 193 2.14 -24.08 -7.21
CA GLU A 193 1.93 -23.70 -8.61
C GLU A 193 0.74 -22.71 -8.74
N SER A 194 0.81 -21.79 -9.71
CA SER A 194 -0.17 -20.74 -10.10
C SER A 194 -0.15 -19.36 -9.42
N LEU A 195 0.74 -19.10 -8.45
CA LEU A 195 0.92 -17.73 -7.95
C LEU A 195 1.78 -16.90 -8.90
N GLN A 196 1.24 -15.83 -9.49
CA GLN A 196 2.04 -14.79 -10.13
C GLN A 196 2.74 -13.94 -9.06
N ILE A 197 3.81 -14.49 -8.49
CA ILE A 197 4.56 -13.80 -7.45
C ILE A 197 5.42 -12.69 -8.08
N ASN A 198 4.89 -11.47 -8.08
CA ASN A 198 5.69 -10.28 -8.34
C ASN A 198 6.47 -9.89 -7.09
N ILE A 199 7.62 -10.51 -6.86
CA ILE A 199 8.54 -10.14 -5.77
C ILE A 199 9.17 -8.79 -6.14
N GLN A 200 8.61 -7.70 -5.64
CA GLN A 200 9.33 -6.43 -5.61
C GLN A 200 9.99 -6.33 -4.24
N CYS A 201 11.21 -6.86 -4.15
CA CYS A 201 12.06 -6.60 -3.01
C CYS A 201 12.74 -5.26 -3.23
N SER A 202 12.51 -4.34 -2.30
CA SER A 202 13.23 -3.09 -2.30
C SER A 202 13.81 -2.85 -0.92
N SER A 203 15.07 -2.43 -0.92
CA SER A 203 15.76 -1.95 0.27
C SER A 203 15.46 -0.46 0.37
N TRP A 204 15.01 -0.06 1.54
CA TRP A 204 14.52 1.27 1.79
C TRP A 204 15.11 1.79 3.10
N GLU A 205 15.41 3.08 3.13
CA GLU A 205 15.71 3.78 4.37
C GLU A 205 14.46 4.54 4.82
N SER A 206 13.96 4.23 6.01
CA SER A 206 13.07 5.17 6.70
C SER A 206 13.90 6.41 7.02
N ILE A 207 13.49 7.56 6.51
CA ILE A 207 14.13 8.85 6.80
C ILE A 207 13.52 9.46 8.05
#